data_AF-A0A960ZW14-F1
#
_entry.id   AF-A0A960ZW14-F1
#
_cell.length_a   1.000
_cell.length_b   1.000
_cell.length_c   1.000
_cell.angle_alpha   90.00
_cell.angle_beta   90.00
_cell.angle_gamma   90.00
#
_symmetry.space_group_name_H-M   'P 1'
#
loop_
_entity.id
_entity.type
_entity.pdbx_description
1 polymer ?
#
loop_
_entity_poly.entity_id
_entity_poly.type
_entity_poly.pdbx_seq_one_letter_code
_entity_poly.pdbx_strand_id
1 'polypeptide(L)'
;AFEELRQRFDPECMTGRETEFLGLRQRDLKQRHRKFGDTPFVQEPHVKNGCGGLRDYQNLIWMSYAKLGSLNPQSLVKNGFISHKGWKEVATAYDFILRVRNEMHYSEKRGEDLLTLRLQGVVATHLGYRHRRILHRIEAFMRDYYTATRDIFDNSREVMDRFHLEV
;
A
#
# COMPACT_ATOMS: atom_id res chain seq x y z
N ALA A 1 -11.41 -1.33 28.34
CA ALA A 1 -10.22 -1.81 27.60
C ALA A 1 -10.07 -1.13 26.24
N PHE A 2 -10.76 -1.56 25.15
CA PHE A 2 -10.54 -0.96 23.82
C PHE A 2 -11.01 0.50 23.69
N GLU A 3 -12.19 0.82 24.21
CA GLU A 3 -12.70 2.21 24.18
C GLU A 3 -11.83 3.16 25.01
N GLU A 4 -11.37 2.70 26.17
CA GLU A 4 -10.43 3.41 27.03
C GLU A 4 -9.10 3.67 26.32
N LEU A 5 -8.55 2.68 25.62
CA LEU A 5 -7.37 2.86 24.77
C LEU A 5 -7.60 3.94 23.72
N ARG A 6 -8.75 3.93 23.02
CA ARG A 6 -9.08 4.96 22.03
C ARG A 6 -9.15 6.36 22.61
N GLN A 7 -9.72 6.52 23.81
CA GLN A 7 -9.82 7.83 24.46
C GLN A 7 -8.45 8.37 24.89
N ARG A 8 -7.55 7.48 25.30
CA ARG A 8 -6.22 7.85 25.82
C ARG A 8 -5.15 7.98 24.74
N PHE A 9 -5.32 7.32 23.59
CA PHE A 9 -4.31 7.26 22.55
C PHE A 9 -3.89 8.65 22.05
N ASP A 10 -4.83 9.51 21.70
CA ASP A 10 -4.48 10.83 21.16
C ASP A 10 -3.73 11.70 22.17
N PRO A 11 -4.26 11.95 23.39
CA PRO A 11 -3.54 12.73 24.40
C PRO A 11 -2.16 12.19 24.75
N GLU A 12 -1.98 10.87 24.78
CA GLU A 12 -0.73 10.25 25.23
C GLU A 12 0.29 10.02 24.12
N CYS A 13 -0.16 9.82 22.87
CA CYS A 13 0.69 9.34 21.77
C CYS A 13 0.74 10.26 20.54
N MET A 14 -0.31 11.03 20.23
CA MET A 14 -0.40 11.78 18.95
C MET A 14 -0.39 13.29 19.14
N THR A 15 -1.18 13.82 20.08
CA THR A 15 -1.35 15.27 20.28
C THR A 15 0.00 15.92 20.62
N GLY A 16 0.41 16.90 19.80
CA GLY A 16 1.68 17.60 19.93
C GLY A 16 2.90 16.85 19.39
N ARG A 17 2.73 15.65 18.84
CA ARG A 17 3.79 14.81 18.23
C ARG A 17 3.54 14.52 16.75
N GLU A 18 2.57 15.17 16.13
CA GLU A 18 2.11 14.90 14.77
C GLU A 18 3.25 15.07 13.76
N THR A 19 4.00 16.17 13.85
CA THR A 19 5.14 16.47 12.97
C THR A 19 6.27 15.45 13.14
N GLU A 20 6.58 15.06 14.37
CA GLU A 20 7.59 14.04 14.66
C GLU A 20 7.20 12.69 14.05
N PHE A 21 5.93 12.29 14.24
CA PHE A 21 5.38 11.07 13.69
C PHE A 21 5.42 11.07 12.16
N LEU A 22 5.01 12.16 11.51
CA LEU A 22 5.08 12.29 10.05
C LEU A 22 6.52 12.14 9.54
N GLY A 23 7.49 12.77 10.20
CA GLY A 23 8.92 12.63 9.86
C GLY A 23 9.43 11.19 10.05
N LEU A 24 8.97 10.49 11.10
CA LEU A 24 9.29 9.08 11.31
C LEU A 24 8.73 8.20 10.20
N ARG A 25 7.45 8.39 9.84
CA ARG A 25 6.77 7.64 8.76
C ARG A 25 7.44 7.84 7.42
N GLN A 26 7.88 9.07 7.12
CA GLN A 26 8.62 9.40 5.91
C GLN A 26 9.98 8.68 5.84
N ARG A 27 10.76 8.69 6.93
CA ARG A 27 12.04 7.96 6.99
C ARG A 27 11.86 6.45 6.83
N ASP A 28 10.87 5.87 7.50
CA ASP A 28 10.48 4.45 7.37
C ASP A 28 10.13 4.11 5.91
N LEU A 29 9.34 4.96 5.25
CA LEU A 29 8.98 4.79 3.84
C LEU A 29 10.21 4.79 2.93
N LYS A 30 11.07 5.83 3.00
CA LYS A 30 12.28 5.93 2.18
C LYS A 30 13.23 4.75 2.40
N GLN A 31 13.45 4.35 3.65
CA GLN A 31 14.32 3.20 3.97
C GLN A 31 13.78 1.92 3.37
N ARG A 32 12.46 1.72 3.44
CA ARG A 32 11.79 0.52 2.94
C ARG A 32 11.78 0.47 1.41
N HIS A 33 11.49 1.58 0.73
CA HIS A 33 11.58 1.66 -0.74
C HIS A 33 12.98 1.29 -1.23
N ARG A 34 14.03 1.89 -0.66
CA ARG A 34 15.43 1.55 -0.97
C ARG A 34 15.75 0.07 -0.75
N LYS A 35 15.26 -0.51 0.35
CA LYS A 35 15.48 -1.94 0.66
C LYS A 35 14.82 -2.89 -0.36
N PHE A 36 13.70 -2.48 -0.96
CA PHE A 36 12.88 -3.32 -1.84
C PHE A 36 12.89 -2.89 -3.31
N GLY A 37 14.00 -2.27 -3.76
CA GLY A 37 14.27 -2.02 -5.18
C GLY A 37 13.94 -0.61 -5.68
N ASP A 38 13.38 0.26 -4.83
CA ASP A 38 13.11 1.67 -5.10
C ASP A 38 12.21 1.95 -6.33
N THR A 39 11.45 0.94 -6.75
CA THR A 39 10.53 1.01 -7.90
C THR A 39 9.35 0.07 -7.71
N PRO A 40 8.13 0.43 -8.17
CA PRO A 40 7.00 -0.50 -8.18
C PRO A 40 7.14 -1.63 -9.23
N PHE A 41 8.14 -1.56 -10.12
CA PHE A 41 8.31 -2.47 -11.27
C PHE A 41 9.37 -3.58 -11.04
N VAL A 42 9.51 -4.08 -9.82
CA VAL A 42 10.44 -5.18 -9.49
C VAL A 42 9.89 -6.51 -10.01
N GLN A 43 10.75 -7.33 -10.62
CA GLN A 43 10.38 -8.62 -11.22
C GLN A 43 9.80 -9.62 -10.21
N GLU A 44 10.38 -9.71 -9.01
CA GLU A 44 9.88 -10.50 -7.89
C GLU A 44 9.58 -9.56 -6.71
N PRO A 45 8.42 -8.87 -6.74
CA PRO A 45 8.15 -7.78 -5.81
C PRO A 45 7.74 -8.31 -4.42
N HIS A 46 8.08 -7.55 -3.38
CA HIS A 46 7.56 -7.79 -2.04
C HIS A 46 6.19 -7.12 -1.88
N VAL A 47 5.09 -7.88 -1.92
CA VAL A 47 3.71 -7.34 -2.01
C VAL A 47 3.29 -6.45 -0.85
N LYS A 48 3.86 -6.72 0.34
CA LYS A 48 3.60 -5.93 1.55
C LYS A 48 4.48 -4.68 1.66
N ASN A 49 5.79 -4.83 1.49
CA ASN A 49 6.77 -3.80 1.83
C ASN A 49 7.38 -3.07 0.63
N GLY A 50 7.24 -3.58 -0.59
CA GLY A 50 7.73 -2.93 -1.80
C GLY A 50 7.04 -1.60 -2.09
N CYS A 51 7.59 -0.84 -3.03
CA CYS A 51 7.02 0.43 -3.48
C CYS A 51 5.60 0.22 -4.02
N GLY A 52 4.64 0.99 -3.53
CA GLY A 52 3.23 0.82 -3.87
C GLY A 52 2.57 -0.42 -3.25
N GLY A 53 3.25 -1.09 -2.32
CA GLY A 53 2.73 -2.25 -1.61
C GLY A 53 1.73 -1.88 -0.50
N LEU A 54 1.19 -2.90 0.18
CA LEU A 54 0.18 -2.71 1.24
C LEU A 54 0.61 -1.74 2.35
N ARG A 55 1.91 -1.69 2.65
CA ARG A 55 2.43 -0.80 3.70
C ARG A 55 2.38 0.67 3.29
N ASP A 56 2.46 0.99 2.00
CA ASP A 56 2.36 2.38 1.53
C ASP A 56 0.94 2.90 1.69
N TYR A 57 -0.06 2.08 1.35
CA TYR A 57 -1.45 2.37 1.66
C TYR A 57 -1.67 2.58 3.17
N GLN A 58 -1.18 1.67 4.01
CA GLN A 58 -1.32 1.80 5.46
C GLN A 58 -0.62 3.07 5.99
N ASN A 59 0.55 3.39 5.43
CA ASN A 59 1.27 4.62 5.74
C ASN A 59 0.43 5.85 5.41
N LEU A 60 -0.22 5.87 4.24
CA LEU A 60 -1.12 6.95 3.84
C LEU A 60 -2.26 7.16 4.85
N ILE A 61 -2.86 6.09 5.37
CA ILE A 61 -3.91 6.18 6.40
C ILE A 61 -3.37 6.76 7.71
N TRP A 62 -2.21 6.30 8.17
CA TRP A 62 -1.60 6.81 9.40
C TRP A 62 -1.15 8.27 9.28
N MET A 63 -0.63 8.68 8.13
CA MET A 63 -0.28 10.08 7.88
C MET A 63 -1.54 10.96 7.81
N SER A 64 -2.62 10.47 7.20
CA SER A 64 -3.93 11.14 7.24
C SER A 64 -4.41 11.32 8.67
N TYR A 65 -4.25 10.30 9.51
CA TYR A 65 -4.61 10.39 10.93
C TYR A 65 -3.81 11.46 11.66
N ALA A 66 -2.49 11.44 11.53
CA ALA A 66 -1.64 12.43 12.17
C ALA A 66 -1.91 13.87 11.68
N LYS A 67 -2.24 14.04 10.40
CA LYS A 67 -2.46 15.38 9.81
C LYS A 67 -3.88 15.91 10.04
N LEU A 68 -4.89 15.05 10.02
CA LEU A 68 -6.32 15.42 9.97
C LEU A 68 -7.14 14.88 11.14
N GLY A 69 -6.53 14.12 12.06
CA GLY A 69 -7.24 13.47 13.17
C GLY A 69 -8.21 12.37 12.72
N SER A 70 -8.06 11.82 11.51
CA SER A 70 -9.03 10.91 10.92
C SER A 70 -8.40 9.69 10.25
N LEU A 71 -8.84 8.51 10.70
CA LEU A 71 -8.56 7.22 10.05
C LEU A 71 -9.47 6.98 8.84
N ASN A 72 -10.48 7.83 8.61
CA ASN A 72 -11.34 7.74 7.45
C ASN A 72 -10.62 8.33 6.24
N PRO A 73 -10.28 7.53 5.22
CA PRO A 73 -9.56 8.05 4.06
C PRO A 73 -10.36 9.08 3.24
N GLN A 74 -11.69 9.11 3.38
CA GLN A 74 -12.53 10.16 2.78
C GLN A 74 -12.13 11.56 3.27
N SER A 75 -11.48 11.68 4.43
CA SER A 75 -10.95 12.95 4.91
C SER A 75 -9.85 13.51 4.01
N LEU A 76 -9.04 12.67 3.36
CA LEU A 76 -8.06 13.12 2.36
C LEU A 76 -8.76 13.76 1.15
N VAL A 77 -9.86 13.16 0.69
CA VAL A 77 -10.64 13.68 -0.45
C VAL A 77 -11.32 15.00 -0.08
N LYS A 78 -12.01 15.03 1.06
CA LYS A 78 -12.76 16.22 1.53
C LYS A 78 -11.87 17.44 1.75
N ASN A 79 -10.65 17.24 2.23
CA ASN A 79 -9.67 18.31 2.44
C ASN A 79 -8.82 18.59 1.20
N GLY A 80 -9.11 17.96 0.05
CA GLY A 80 -8.41 18.23 -1.21
C GLY A 80 -6.95 17.77 -1.23
N PHE A 81 -6.56 16.76 -0.45
CA PHE A 81 -5.23 16.15 -0.52
C PHE A 81 -5.11 15.08 -1.60
N ILE A 82 -6.22 14.47 -1.99
CA ILE A 82 -6.28 13.51 -3.09
C ILE A 82 -7.59 13.70 -3.86
N SER A 83 -7.56 13.50 -5.17
CA SER A 83 -8.80 13.53 -5.95
C SER A 83 -9.69 12.33 -5.62
N HIS A 84 -11.01 12.45 -5.86
CA HIS A 84 -11.92 11.31 -5.71
C HIS A 84 -11.52 10.12 -6.60
N LYS A 85 -11.04 10.42 -7.81
CA LYS A 85 -10.53 9.41 -8.75
C LYS A 85 -9.28 8.73 -8.19
N GLY A 86 -8.30 9.51 -7.72
CA GLY A 86 -7.07 8.98 -7.13
C GLY A 86 -7.32 8.09 -5.91
N TRP A 87 -8.25 8.49 -5.04
CA TRP A 87 -8.66 7.63 -3.94
C TRP A 87 -9.29 6.31 -4.40
N LYS A 88 -10.14 6.35 -5.45
CA LYS A 88 -10.73 5.14 -6.02
C LYS A 88 -9.66 4.21 -6.60
N GLU A 89 -8.67 4.76 -7.29
CA GLU A 89 -7.51 4.02 -7.82
C GLU A 89 -6.75 3.33 -6.66
N VAL A 90 -6.38 4.08 -5.61
CA VAL A 90 -5.70 3.55 -4.41
C VAL A 90 -6.51 2.45 -3.71
N ALA A 91 -7.81 2.66 -3.51
CA ALA A 91 -8.66 1.69 -2.83
C ALA A 91 -8.82 0.39 -3.62
N THR A 92 -8.98 0.50 -4.94
CA THR A 92 -9.08 -0.65 -5.86
C THR A 92 -7.75 -1.42 -5.90
N ALA A 93 -6.63 -0.69 -5.98
CA ALA A 93 -5.30 -1.26 -5.97
C ALA A 93 -5.00 -2.01 -4.65
N TYR A 94 -5.34 -1.42 -3.50
CA TYR A 94 -5.14 -2.05 -2.20
C TYR A 94 -5.92 -3.36 -2.08
N ASP A 95 -7.19 -3.36 -2.47
CA ASP A 95 -8.04 -4.55 -2.48
C ASP A 95 -7.47 -5.64 -3.40
N PHE A 96 -6.99 -5.27 -4.60
CA PHE A 96 -6.34 -6.21 -5.50
C PHE A 96 -5.06 -6.83 -4.90
N ILE A 97 -4.13 -6.00 -4.39
CA ILE A 97 -2.87 -6.48 -3.80
C ILE A 97 -3.13 -7.34 -2.57
N LEU A 98 -4.18 -7.04 -1.80
CA LEU A 98 -4.57 -7.86 -0.66
C LEU A 98 -5.03 -9.25 -1.09
N ARG A 99 -5.80 -9.37 -2.19
CA ARG A 99 -6.18 -10.67 -2.77
C ARG A 99 -4.97 -11.43 -3.27
N VAL A 100 -4.04 -10.77 -3.96
CA VAL A 100 -2.76 -11.35 -4.38
C VAL A 100 -2.02 -11.97 -3.20
N ARG A 101 -1.85 -11.20 -2.12
CA ARG A 101 -1.17 -11.67 -0.91
C ARG A 101 -1.89 -12.86 -0.25
N ASN A 102 -3.22 -12.83 -0.20
CA ASN A 102 -4.00 -13.93 0.35
C ASN A 102 -3.82 -15.21 -0.48
N GLU A 103 -3.84 -15.13 -1.81
CA GLU A 103 -3.58 -16.28 -2.69
C GLU A 103 -2.16 -16.84 -2.51
N MET A 104 -1.16 -15.98 -2.32
CA MET A 104 0.20 -16.43 -1.98
C MET A 104 0.21 -17.22 -0.68
N HIS A 105 -0.45 -16.70 0.36
CA HIS A 105 -0.53 -17.39 1.65
C HIS A 105 -1.27 -18.72 1.57
N TYR A 106 -2.37 -18.79 0.83
CA TYR A 106 -3.11 -20.05 0.65
C TYR A 106 -2.27 -21.08 -0.11
N SER A 107 -1.54 -20.64 -1.12
CA SER A 107 -0.68 -21.51 -1.94
C SER A 107 0.53 -22.03 -1.15
N GLU A 108 1.16 -21.18 -0.34
CA GLU A 108 2.36 -21.52 0.43
C GLU A 108 2.06 -22.09 1.82
N LYS A 109 0.82 -21.98 2.30
CA LYS A 109 0.39 -22.38 3.66
C LYS A 109 1.19 -21.72 4.79
N ARG A 110 1.73 -20.54 4.53
CA ARG A 110 2.47 -19.70 5.49
C ARG A 110 2.40 -18.23 5.09
N GLY A 111 2.89 -17.36 5.96
CA GLY A 111 3.19 -15.99 5.58
C GLY A 111 4.30 -15.98 4.53
N GLU A 112 3.97 -15.51 3.33
CA GLU A 112 4.89 -15.28 2.22
C GLU A 112 4.49 -13.97 1.56
N ASP A 113 5.45 -13.05 1.46
CA ASP A 113 5.21 -11.71 0.93
C ASP A 113 6.06 -11.44 -0.33
N LEU A 114 6.94 -12.35 -0.75
CA LEU A 114 7.74 -12.26 -1.97
C LEU A 114 7.05 -12.97 -3.13
N LEU A 115 6.58 -12.21 -4.13
CA LEU A 115 5.90 -12.73 -5.31
C LEU A 115 6.91 -13.26 -6.34
N THR A 116 7.47 -14.43 -6.05
CA THR A 116 8.44 -15.11 -6.91
C THR A 116 7.87 -15.45 -8.29
N LEU A 117 8.72 -15.61 -9.30
CA LEU A 117 8.33 -15.99 -10.66
C LEU A 117 7.46 -17.27 -10.68
N ARG A 118 7.76 -18.23 -9.80
CA ARG A 118 6.94 -19.44 -9.61
C ARG A 118 5.54 -19.08 -9.11
N LEU A 119 5.46 -18.26 -8.07
CA LEU A 119 4.19 -17.86 -7.46
C LEU A 119 3.33 -17.02 -8.41
N GLN A 120 3.94 -16.23 -9.30
CA GLN A 120 3.19 -15.44 -10.29
C GLN A 120 2.27 -16.32 -11.14
N GLY A 121 2.73 -17.50 -11.58
CA GLY A 121 1.88 -18.43 -12.35
C GLY A 121 0.75 -19.05 -11.54
N VAL A 122 1.03 -19.39 -10.27
CA VAL A 122 0.05 -19.95 -9.34
C VAL A 122 -1.03 -18.93 -9.02
N VAL A 123 -0.64 -17.75 -8.57
CA VAL A 123 -1.54 -16.65 -8.19
C VAL A 123 -2.37 -16.19 -9.39
N ALA A 124 -1.76 -16.00 -10.56
CA ALA A 124 -2.51 -15.63 -11.77
C ALA A 124 -3.58 -16.68 -12.12
N THR A 125 -3.28 -17.97 -11.91
CA THR A 125 -4.26 -19.04 -12.13
C THR A 125 -5.42 -18.99 -11.14
N HIS A 126 -5.12 -18.86 -9.84
CA HIS A 126 -6.14 -18.87 -8.80
C HIS A 126 -7.00 -17.60 -8.78
N LEU A 127 -6.42 -16.44 -9.15
CA LEU A 127 -7.18 -15.20 -9.37
C LEU A 127 -8.01 -15.22 -10.65
N GLY A 128 -8.01 -16.32 -11.40
CA GLY A 128 -8.93 -16.54 -12.50
C GLY A 128 -8.51 -15.93 -13.83
N TYR A 129 -7.23 -15.61 -14.05
CA TYR A 129 -6.75 -15.19 -15.36
C TYR A 129 -6.81 -16.38 -16.33
N ARG A 130 -7.57 -16.27 -17.43
CA ARG A 130 -7.97 -17.42 -18.27
C ARG A 130 -7.18 -17.58 -19.57
N HIS A 131 -6.04 -16.92 -19.71
CA HIS A 131 -5.21 -17.09 -20.91
C HIS A 131 -4.78 -18.56 -21.07
N ARG A 132 -4.79 -19.05 -22.32
CA ARG A 132 -4.45 -20.45 -22.67
C ARG A 132 -3.00 -20.78 -22.34
N ARG A 133 -2.06 -19.86 -22.65
CA ARG A 133 -0.64 -20.02 -22.34
C ARG A 133 -0.33 -19.43 -20.97
N ILE A 134 0.42 -20.15 -20.14
CA ILE A 134 0.79 -19.71 -18.78
C ILE A 134 1.55 -18.38 -18.79
N LEU A 135 2.44 -18.16 -19.76
CA LEU A 135 3.18 -16.89 -19.88
C LEU A 135 2.24 -15.70 -20.07
N HIS A 136 1.27 -15.78 -20.98
CA HIS A 136 0.31 -14.70 -21.19
C HIS A 136 -0.57 -14.47 -19.94
N ARG A 137 -0.83 -15.54 -19.16
CA ARG A 137 -1.55 -15.43 -17.89
C ARG A 137 -0.76 -14.64 -16.86
N ILE A 138 0.52 -14.95 -16.73
CA ILE A 138 1.45 -14.23 -15.85
C ILE A 138 1.59 -12.79 -16.30
N GLU A 139 1.77 -12.52 -17.59
CA GLU A 139 1.92 -11.17 -18.13
C GLU A 139 0.69 -10.29 -17.88
N ALA A 140 -0.52 -10.83 -18.07
CA ALA A 140 -1.75 -10.12 -17.78
C ALA A 140 -1.87 -9.81 -16.28
N PHE A 141 -1.60 -10.80 -15.43
CA PHE A 141 -1.59 -10.62 -13.98
C PHE A 141 -0.57 -9.58 -13.52
N MET A 142 0.68 -9.68 -14.01
CA MET A 142 1.74 -8.77 -13.61
C MET A 142 1.49 -7.35 -14.12
N ARG A 143 0.83 -7.17 -15.27
CA ARG A 143 0.38 -5.86 -15.75
C ARG A 143 -0.59 -5.19 -14.79
N ASP A 144 -1.58 -5.94 -14.30
CA ASP A 144 -2.56 -5.44 -13.34
C ASP A 144 -1.91 -5.18 -11.98
N TYR A 145 -0.98 -6.06 -11.56
CA TYR A 145 -0.16 -5.86 -10.36
C TYR A 145 0.67 -4.57 -10.41
N TYR A 146 1.41 -4.34 -11.49
CA TYR A 146 2.21 -3.12 -11.65
C TYR A 146 1.35 -1.87 -11.77
N THR A 147 0.16 -1.98 -12.36
CA THR A 147 -0.81 -0.88 -12.38
C THR A 147 -1.26 -0.55 -10.97
N ALA A 148 -1.66 -1.55 -10.18
CA ALA A 148 -2.09 -1.35 -8.79
C ALA A 148 -0.98 -0.77 -7.91
N THR A 149 0.25 -1.29 -7.98
CA THR A 149 1.35 -0.76 -7.17
C THR A 149 1.73 0.66 -7.59
N ARG A 150 1.75 0.96 -8.90
CA ARG A 150 1.95 2.33 -9.38
C ARG A 150 0.88 3.28 -8.86
N ASP A 151 -0.39 2.90 -8.92
CA ASP A 151 -1.50 3.76 -8.48
C ASP A 151 -1.38 4.10 -6.99
N ILE A 152 -1.00 3.14 -6.13
CA ILE A 152 -0.72 3.42 -4.71
C ILE A 152 0.51 4.32 -4.56
N PHE A 153 1.59 4.02 -5.29
CA PHE A 153 2.86 4.75 -5.19
C PHE A 153 2.69 6.22 -5.56
N ASP A 154 2.11 6.50 -6.73
CA ASP A 154 1.95 7.86 -7.28
C ASP A 154 1.02 8.70 -6.40
N ASN A 155 -0.14 8.15 -6.02
CA ASN A 155 -1.10 8.87 -5.18
C ASN A 155 -0.57 9.07 -3.74
N SER A 156 0.16 8.10 -3.18
CA SER A 156 0.76 8.26 -1.86
C SER A 156 1.83 9.35 -1.88
N ARG A 157 2.62 9.42 -2.95
CA ARG A 157 3.61 10.47 -3.17
C ARG A 157 2.96 11.84 -3.28
N GLU A 158 1.91 11.97 -4.09
CA GLU A 158 1.17 13.22 -4.25
C GLU A 158 0.62 13.75 -2.92
N VAL A 159 0.05 12.87 -2.08
CA VAL A 159 -0.46 13.26 -0.75
C VAL A 159 0.67 13.72 0.17
N MET A 160 1.81 13.03 0.17
CA MET A 160 2.97 13.43 0.97
C MET A 160 3.53 14.79 0.54
N ASP A 161 3.62 15.04 -0.77
CA ASP A 161 4.05 16.32 -1.32
C ASP A 161 3.12 17.45 -0.85
N ARG A 162 1.80 17.23 -0.89
CA ARG A 162 0.80 18.20 -0.38
C ARG A 162 0.83 18.38 1.14
N PHE A 163 1.32 17.40 1.89
CA PHE A 163 1.59 17.55 3.32
C PHE A 163 2.85 18.37 3.62
N HIS A 164 3.55 18.84 2.58
CA HIS A 164 4.84 19.53 2.65
C HIS A 164 5.92 18.64 3.29
N LEU A 165 5.85 17.34 2.98
CA LEU A 165 6.85 16.36 3.40
C LEU A 165 7.78 16.10 2.20
N GLU A 166 9.07 16.34 2.35
CA GLU A 166 10.06 16.09 1.28
C GLU A 166 10.17 14.60 0.91
N VAL A 167 9.59 14.16 -0.21
CA VAL A 167 9.68 12.75 -0.66
C VAL A 167 11.11 12.31 -0.97
#